data_AF-A0AB38EG21-F1
#
_entry.id   AF-A0AB38EG21-F1
#
_cell.length_a   1.000
_cell.length_b   1.000
_cell.length_c   1.000
_cell.angle_alpha   90.00
_cell.angle_beta   90.00
_cell.angle_gamma   90.00
#
_symmetry.space_group_name_H-M   'P 1'
#
loop_
_entity.id
_entity.type
_entity.pdbx_description
1 polymer ?
#
loop_
_entity_poly.entity_id
_entity_poly.type
_entity_poly.pdbx_seq_one_letter_code
_entity_poly.pdbx_strand_id
1 'polypeptide(L)'
;MDELASFNTTLSHRHYGEGAYAHRKQYSSLTDLRIITYGAATGLKSLFRYVNQEYLSRASGSPAKILLGLAGVAEFNDTQADEITKVVVAIADQLSSATEFYLHAACHIKLLSHDSVAYLGSQNLSNGAEPYFEGANSSKKYFNRFHEVILKVEDTDLAWIDTLLEKVISDHQLCIRITREHRNLRVAQKLVRDFVHNSKLERIIENITTGNLLEEFLTKKKALMEIELNDTSSAELCKLVNAITQEQHPEVYLIQLKELLLPDTDFSWFKLESALSELKNIISKLADNFPGKIELQCKLDDEQPLILADESDDRLIYSIQKVAHAHDLESLDEYIENQKNNIIHSIIQSPDYSQDYMYGAIDNDGSVNEELLNNRFSAKDTERDEDENGNFYSYKRYAMSLDEKLDQVDVTALRLDLKAAFSKEINKLWADDVLKLVGALSKQIMQLYKRELDSKDFSKFFSLAGTGQPGKWSPKWTG
;
A
#
# COMPACT_ATOMS: atom_id res chain seq x y z
N MET A 1 6.06 -11.13 25.56
CA MET A 1 6.28 -12.55 25.19
C MET A 1 4.93 -13.13 24.87
N ASP A 2 4.80 -13.84 23.75
CA ASP A 2 3.55 -14.47 23.33
C ASP A 2 3.65 -15.96 23.64
N GLU A 3 2.69 -16.50 24.40
CA GLU A 3 2.63 -17.95 24.66
C GLU A 3 2.18 -18.69 23.40
N LEU A 4 2.92 -19.73 22.99
CA LEU A 4 2.61 -20.52 21.80
C LEU A 4 1.91 -21.84 22.14
N ALA A 5 2.33 -22.49 23.23
CA ALA A 5 1.78 -23.74 23.72
C ALA A 5 2.21 -23.98 25.17
N SER A 6 1.48 -24.85 25.87
CA SER A 6 1.82 -25.35 27.19
C SER A 6 1.75 -26.89 27.19
N PHE A 7 2.75 -27.55 27.75
CA PHE A 7 2.88 -29.01 27.68
C PHE A 7 3.54 -29.59 28.94
N ASN A 8 3.22 -30.86 29.22
CA ASN A 8 4.00 -31.69 30.13
C ASN A 8 5.20 -32.25 29.36
N THR A 9 6.40 -32.19 29.94
CA THR A 9 7.64 -32.55 29.24
C THR A 9 8.63 -33.28 30.13
N THR A 10 9.53 -34.05 29.50
CA THR A 10 10.69 -34.61 30.18
C THR A 10 11.90 -33.69 29.97
N LEU A 11 12.49 -33.24 31.08
CA LEU A 11 13.72 -32.45 31.10
C LEU A 11 14.93 -33.36 31.26
N SER A 12 15.84 -33.32 30.29
CA SER A 12 17.10 -34.05 30.31
C SER A 12 18.29 -33.09 30.37
N HIS A 13 19.16 -33.28 31.35
CA HIS A 13 20.49 -32.69 31.40
C HIS A 13 21.50 -33.60 30.71
N ARG A 14 22.50 -33.02 30.04
CA ARG A 14 23.66 -33.77 29.54
C ARG A 14 24.87 -32.88 29.29
N HIS A 15 26.00 -33.52 29.01
CA HIS A 15 27.20 -32.84 28.55
C HIS A 15 27.27 -32.83 27.02
N TYR A 16 27.81 -31.74 26.49
CA TYR A 16 28.16 -31.63 25.09
C TYR A 16 29.08 -32.80 24.69
N GLY A 17 28.78 -33.40 23.55
CA GLY A 17 29.46 -34.58 23.03
C GLY A 17 29.17 -35.92 23.73
N GLU A 18 28.02 -36.05 24.40
CA GLU A 18 27.44 -37.34 24.83
C GLU A 18 26.48 -37.95 23.78
N GLY A 19 26.27 -37.31 22.63
CA GLY A 19 25.35 -37.81 21.59
C GLY A 19 23.88 -37.44 21.81
N ALA A 20 23.50 -36.20 21.47
CA ALA A 20 22.19 -35.62 21.81
C ALA A 20 20.98 -36.38 21.26
N TYR A 21 21.18 -36.92 20.07
CA TYR A 21 20.15 -37.53 19.26
C TYR A 21 20.62 -38.92 18.81
N ALA A 22 21.53 -39.55 19.56
CA ALA A 22 22.14 -40.83 19.19
C ALA A 22 21.09 -41.94 19.02
N HIS A 23 20.05 -41.95 19.86
CA HIS A 23 18.91 -42.87 19.72
C HIS A 23 18.17 -42.71 18.40
N ARG A 24 18.26 -41.54 17.74
CA ARG A 24 17.62 -41.30 16.44
C ARG A 24 18.36 -41.93 15.27
N LYS A 25 19.65 -42.25 15.43
CA LYS A 25 20.44 -42.97 14.41
C LYS A 25 19.98 -44.41 14.19
N GLN A 26 19.21 -44.96 15.14
CA GLN A 26 18.67 -46.31 15.05
C GLN A 26 17.49 -46.41 14.07
N TYR A 27 16.84 -45.28 13.74
CA TYR A 27 15.72 -45.27 12.80
C TYR A 27 16.22 -45.16 11.35
N SER A 28 15.71 -46.04 10.48
CA SER A 28 15.99 -46.04 9.04
C SER A 28 15.28 -44.90 8.30
N SER A 29 14.20 -44.37 8.87
CA SER A 29 13.44 -43.24 8.34
C SER A 29 12.91 -42.37 9.48
N LEU A 30 12.73 -41.08 9.20
CA LEU A 30 12.21 -40.07 10.12
C LEU A 30 10.96 -39.44 9.49
N THR A 31 9.77 -39.71 10.03
CA THR A 31 8.53 -39.16 9.49
C THR A 31 8.30 -37.72 9.96
N ASP A 32 7.79 -36.88 9.05
CA ASP A 32 7.38 -35.49 9.34
C ASP A 32 8.48 -34.62 9.94
N LEU A 33 9.68 -34.72 9.35
CA LEU A 33 10.87 -34.03 9.85
C LEU A 33 10.70 -32.50 9.88
N ARG A 34 10.97 -31.90 11.04
CA ARG A 34 11.10 -30.44 11.25
C ARG A 34 12.40 -30.16 12.00
N ILE A 35 13.22 -29.26 11.47
CA ILE A 35 14.47 -28.85 12.13
C ILE A 35 14.55 -27.33 12.17
N ILE A 36 14.85 -26.80 13.36
CA ILE A 36 15.39 -25.46 13.55
C ILE A 36 16.71 -25.61 14.26
N THR A 37 17.79 -25.08 13.72
CA THR A 37 19.09 -25.12 14.41
C THR A 37 19.87 -23.85 14.14
N TYR A 38 20.99 -23.69 14.82
CA TYR A 38 21.80 -22.49 14.78
C TYR A 38 23.28 -22.83 14.59
N GLY A 39 24.00 -21.95 13.88
CA GLY A 39 25.44 -22.02 13.73
C GLY A 39 26.04 -20.71 13.23
N ALA A 40 27.36 -20.64 13.17
CA ALA A 40 28.04 -19.52 12.51
C ALA A 40 27.78 -19.58 11.00
N ALA A 41 27.56 -18.42 10.37
CA ALA A 41 27.25 -18.35 8.96
C ALA A 41 28.40 -18.89 8.07
N THR A 42 29.65 -18.64 8.44
CA THR A 42 30.85 -19.23 7.81
C THR A 42 30.90 -20.76 7.90
N GLY A 43 30.15 -21.35 8.84
CA GLY A 43 30.01 -22.79 9.02
C GLY A 43 28.87 -23.44 8.22
N LEU A 44 28.12 -22.67 7.41
CA LEU A 44 26.90 -23.14 6.73
C LEU A 44 27.10 -24.45 5.96
N LYS A 45 28.21 -24.58 5.21
CA LYS A 45 28.50 -25.80 4.44
C LYS A 45 28.56 -27.04 5.33
N SER A 46 29.24 -26.93 6.46
CA SER A 46 29.41 -28.04 7.42
C SER A 46 28.12 -28.34 8.15
N LEU A 47 27.36 -27.31 8.51
CA LEU A 47 26.06 -27.44 9.16
C LEU A 47 25.04 -28.13 8.25
N PHE A 48 24.92 -27.66 7.00
CA PHE A 48 24.06 -28.29 6.01
C PHE A 48 24.47 -29.74 5.75
N ARG A 49 25.77 -30.01 5.56
CA ARG A 49 26.24 -31.38 5.34
C ARG A 49 25.82 -32.32 6.48
N TYR A 50 25.99 -31.88 7.72
CA TYR A 50 25.55 -32.65 8.89
C TYR A 50 24.04 -32.88 8.89
N VAL A 51 23.24 -31.81 8.77
CA VAL A 51 21.77 -31.92 8.74
C VAL A 51 21.29 -32.81 7.59
N ASN A 52 21.92 -32.70 6.42
CA ASN A 52 21.55 -33.47 5.24
C ASN A 52 21.86 -34.96 5.43
N GLN A 53 23.09 -35.29 5.83
CA GLN A 53 23.54 -36.67 6.00
C GLN A 53 22.81 -37.37 7.14
N GLU A 54 22.71 -36.69 8.29
CA GLU A 54 22.14 -37.30 9.48
C GLU A 54 20.62 -37.28 9.48
N TYR A 55 19.93 -36.30 8.92
CA TYR A 55 18.46 -36.21 9.09
C TYR A 55 17.72 -36.18 7.76
N LEU A 56 18.05 -35.24 6.88
CA LEU A 56 17.26 -35.02 5.66
C LEU A 56 17.26 -36.23 4.72
N SER A 57 18.39 -36.94 4.60
CA SER A 57 18.53 -38.16 3.80
C SER A 57 17.59 -39.29 4.22
N ARG A 58 17.07 -39.24 5.46
CA ARG A 58 16.18 -40.23 6.07
C ARG A 58 14.73 -39.75 6.16
N ALA A 59 14.45 -38.51 5.77
CA ALA A 59 13.12 -37.93 5.88
C ALA A 59 12.10 -38.65 5.00
N SER A 60 10.91 -38.92 5.55
CA SER A 60 9.77 -39.47 4.83
C SER A 60 8.45 -38.87 5.33
N GLY A 61 7.34 -39.20 4.68
CA GLY A 61 6.03 -38.65 5.05
C GLY A 61 5.82 -37.25 4.47
N SER A 62 5.40 -36.29 5.31
CA SER A 62 5.19 -34.91 4.88
C SER A 62 6.49 -34.22 4.45
N PRO A 63 6.41 -33.13 3.66
CA PRO A 63 7.58 -32.37 3.27
C PRO A 63 8.43 -31.96 4.48
N ALA A 64 9.73 -32.26 4.44
CA ALA A 64 10.64 -31.88 5.51
C ALA A 64 10.82 -30.36 5.53
N LYS A 65 10.71 -29.72 6.70
CA LYS A 65 10.98 -28.28 6.87
C LYS A 65 12.25 -28.06 7.69
N ILE A 66 13.24 -27.40 7.09
CA ILE A 66 14.56 -27.19 7.69
C ILE A 66 14.84 -25.69 7.73
N LEU A 67 15.17 -25.15 8.90
CA LEU A 67 15.58 -23.76 9.08
C LEU A 67 16.94 -23.70 9.78
N LEU A 68 17.92 -23.10 9.11
CA LEU A 68 19.24 -22.86 9.67
C LEU A 68 19.40 -21.39 10.05
N GLY A 69 19.45 -21.11 11.35
CA GLY A 69 19.85 -19.84 11.92
C GLY A 69 21.36 -19.62 11.79
N LEU A 70 21.76 -18.46 11.27
CA LEU A 70 23.15 -18.15 10.93
C LEU A 70 23.61 -16.86 11.62
N ALA A 71 24.61 -16.96 12.51
CA ALA A 71 25.23 -15.78 13.12
C ALA A 71 26.32 -15.15 12.23
N GLY A 72 26.42 -13.82 12.29
CA GLY A 72 27.45 -13.04 11.59
C GLY A 72 27.16 -12.78 10.11
N VAL A 73 25.91 -12.98 9.65
CA VAL A 73 25.52 -12.74 8.25
C VAL A 73 25.73 -11.28 7.85
N ALA A 74 25.40 -10.33 8.73
CA ALA A 74 25.54 -8.90 8.49
C ALA A 74 26.99 -8.42 8.32
N GLU A 75 27.97 -9.22 8.75
CA GLU A 75 29.40 -8.91 8.77
C GLU A 75 30.15 -9.47 7.56
N PHE A 76 29.45 -10.09 6.61
CA PHE A 76 30.08 -10.66 5.43
C PHE A 76 30.76 -9.60 4.57
N ASN A 77 32.02 -9.87 4.22
CA ASN A 77 32.67 -9.24 3.08
C ASN A 77 32.30 -9.95 1.77
N ASP A 78 32.69 -9.36 0.63
CA ASP A 78 32.37 -9.89 -0.71
C ASP A 78 32.85 -11.33 -0.90
N THR A 79 34.03 -11.69 -0.37
CA THR A 79 34.58 -13.05 -0.47
C THR A 79 33.72 -14.05 0.30
N GLN A 80 33.29 -13.72 1.52
CA GLN A 80 32.41 -14.56 2.32
C GLN A 80 31.03 -14.71 1.68
N ALA A 81 30.47 -13.63 1.11
CA ALA A 81 29.21 -13.68 0.38
C ALA A 81 29.30 -14.59 -0.86
N ASP A 82 30.41 -14.56 -1.60
CA ASP A 82 30.67 -15.44 -2.74
C ASP A 82 30.83 -16.91 -2.33
N GLU A 83 31.51 -17.19 -1.21
CA GLU A 83 31.59 -18.54 -0.66
C GLU A 83 30.23 -19.09 -0.28
N ILE A 84 29.40 -18.27 0.39
CA ILE A 84 28.06 -18.65 0.81
C ILE A 84 27.14 -18.86 -0.38
N THR A 85 27.28 -18.05 -1.43
CA THR A 85 26.59 -18.25 -2.71
C THR A 85 26.86 -19.66 -3.26
N LYS A 86 28.12 -20.10 -3.30
CA LYS A 86 28.47 -21.46 -3.76
C LYS A 86 27.82 -22.54 -2.90
N VAL A 87 27.71 -22.30 -1.60
CA VAL A 87 27.03 -23.22 -0.67
C VAL A 87 25.53 -23.25 -0.92
N VAL A 88 24.88 -22.10 -1.15
CA VAL A 88 23.45 -22.02 -1.51
C VAL A 88 23.16 -22.80 -2.80
N VAL A 89 23.99 -22.66 -3.82
CA VAL A 89 23.89 -23.45 -5.07
C VAL A 89 23.97 -24.95 -4.76
N ALA A 90 24.97 -25.37 -3.97
CA ALA A 90 25.14 -26.78 -3.62
C ALA A 90 23.99 -27.34 -2.77
N ILE A 91 23.36 -26.52 -1.93
CA ILE A 91 22.13 -26.87 -1.21
C ILE A 91 21.00 -27.08 -2.23
N ALA A 92 20.75 -26.09 -3.10
CA ALA A 92 19.69 -26.14 -4.11
C ALA A 92 19.80 -27.35 -5.07
N ASP A 93 21.01 -27.82 -5.35
CA ASP A 93 21.27 -29.03 -6.12
C ASP A 93 20.83 -30.31 -5.38
N GLN A 94 21.07 -30.35 -4.06
CA GLN A 94 20.78 -31.52 -3.22
C GLN A 94 19.36 -31.56 -2.66
N LEU A 95 18.59 -30.47 -2.75
CA LEU A 95 17.22 -30.42 -2.26
C LEU A 95 16.25 -31.27 -3.09
N SER A 96 15.51 -32.12 -2.38
CA SER A 96 14.34 -32.81 -2.94
C SER A 96 13.20 -31.82 -3.22
N SER A 97 12.24 -32.18 -4.08
CA SER A 97 11.05 -31.35 -4.32
C SER A 97 10.10 -31.31 -3.12
N ALA A 98 10.25 -32.25 -2.18
CA ALA A 98 9.45 -32.34 -0.96
C ALA A 98 10.20 -31.74 0.24
N THR A 99 11.15 -30.83 0.03
CA THR A 99 11.88 -30.17 1.13
C THR A 99 11.69 -28.67 1.07
N GLU A 100 11.34 -28.09 2.21
CA GLU A 100 11.39 -26.65 2.42
C GLU A 100 12.63 -26.32 3.24
N PHE A 101 13.51 -25.49 2.69
CA PHE A 101 14.79 -25.16 3.30
C PHE A 101 14.94 -23.65 3.42
N TYR A 102 15.23 -23.19 4.63
CA TYR A 102 15.30 -21.78 4.98
C TYR A 102 16.65 -21.45 5.65
N LEU A 103 17.16 -20.25 5.38
CA LEU A 103 18.23 -19.64 6.17
C LEU A 103 17.67 -18.42 6.90
N HIS A 104 18.10 -18.21 8.13
CA HIS A 104 17.63 -17.09 8.96
C HIS A 104 18.78 -16.37 9.65
N ALA A 105 18.88 -15.04 9.55
CA ALA A 105 20.02 -14.28 10.07
C ALA A 105 20.02 -14.10 11.61
N ALA A 106 18.85 -14.20 12.26
CA ALA A 106 18.71 -14.01 13.71
C ALA A 106 18.03 -15.16 14.48
N CYS A 107 17.91 -16.38 13.92
CA CYS A 107 17.24 -17.48 14.60
C CYS A 107 18.20 -18.23 15.53
N HIS A 108 17.91 -18.24 16.83
CA HIS A 108 18.70 -18.94 17.85
C HIS A 108 17.95 -20.13 18.47
N ILE A 109 16.89 -20.64 17.84
CA ILE A 109 16.12 -21.79 18.32
C ILE A 109 16.84 -23.10 17.94
N LYS A 110 16.71 -24.12 18.80
CA LYS A 110 17.20 -25.48 18.53
C LYS A 110 16.07 -26.47 18.75
N LEU A 111 15.55 -26.98 17.66
CA LEU A 111 14.39 -27.86 17.59
C LEU A 111 14.68 -29.01 16.62
N LEU A 112 14.39 -30.22 17.05
CA LEU A 112 14.29 -31.40 16.20
C LEU A 112 12.93 -32.04 16.45
N SER A 113 12.09 -32.15 15.42
CA SER A 113 10.84 -32.90 15.48
C SER A 113 10.78 -33.95 14.39
N HIS A 114 10.32 -35.13 14.76
CA HIS A 114 9.96 -36.21 13.85
C HIS A 114 9.19 -37.30 14.62
N ASP A 115 8.44 -38.15 13.91
CA ASP A 115 7.67 -39.26 14.49
C ASP A 115 6.84 -38.82 15.72
N SER A 116 6.14 -37.67 15.60
CA SER A 116 5.31 -37.08 16.66
C SER A 116 6.03 -36.72 17.98
N VAL A 117 7.36 -36.58 17.95
CA VAL A 117 8.17 -36.21 19.11
C VAL A 117 9.10 -35.06 18.77
N ALA A 118 9.07 -34.04 19.61
CA ALA A 118 9.91 -32.86 19.52
C ALA A 118 10.98 -32.82 20.62
N TYR A 119 12.14 -32.31 20.26
CA TYR A 119 13.25 -32.01 21.14
C TYR A 119 13.57 -30.53 21.03
N LEU A 120 13.36 -29.79 22.12
CA LEU A 120 13.64 -28.37 22.21
C LEU A 120 14.68 -28.13 23.30
N GLY A 121 15.73 -27.35 23.02
CA GLY A 121 16.78 -27.18 24.02
C GLY A 121 17.86 -26.19 23.65
N SER A 122 18.97 -26.26 24.37
CA SER A 122 20.15 -25.41 24.15
C SER A 122 21.10 -25.95 23.08
N GLN A 123 21.04 -27.26 22.80
CA GLN A 123 21.98 -27.95 21.92
C GLN A 123 21.68 -27.74 20.43
N ASN A 124 22.65 -27.20 19.68
CA ASN A 124 22.62 -27.16 18.21
C ASN A 124 22.63 -28.56 17.59
N LEU A 125 21.85 -28.77 16.52
CA LEU A 125 22.01 -29.90 15.60
C LEU A 125 23.21 -29.63 14.69
N SER A 126 24.38 -30.09 15.10
CA SER A 126 25.64 -29.98 14.38
C SER A 126 26.55 -31.16 14.72
N ASN A 127 27.73 -31.27 14.09
CA ASN A 127 28.75 -32.25 14.51
C ASN A 127 29.09 -32.19 16.01
N GLY A 128 28.81 -31.05 16.67
CA GLY A 128 28.96 -30.89 18.10
C GLY A 128 27.97 -31.67 18.97
N ALA A 129 26.86 -32.11 18.38
CA ALA A 129 25.86 -32.93 19.06
C ALA A 129 26.30 -34.41 19.17
N GLU A 130 27.34 -34.83 18.43
CA GLU A 130 27.78 -36.22 18.34
C GLU A 130 28.72 -36.62 19.48
N PRO A 131 28.75 -37.92 19.86
CA PRO A 131 29.66 -38.43 20.87
C PRO A 131 31.12 -38.08 20.55
N TYR A 132 31.83 -37.48 21.51
CA TYR A 132 33.22 -37.06 21.34
C TYR A 132 34.16 -38.19 20.89
N PHE A 133 33.88 -39.43 21.30
CA PHE A 133 34.77 -40.57 21.13
C PHE A 133 34.61 -41.31 19.78
N GLU A 134 33.51 -41.11 19.05
CA GLU A 134 33.34 -41.68 17.71
C GLU A 134 34.03 -40.85 16.61
N GLY A 135 34.40 -39.60 16.92
CA GLY A 135 35.08 -38.66 16.03
C GLY A 135 36.50 -38.28 16.47
N ALA A 136 37.18 -39.12 17.28
CA ALA A 136 38.51 -38.87 17.86
C ALA A 136 39.66 -38.88 16.84
N ASN A 137 39.47 -38.23 15.70
CA ASN A 137 40.50 -37.84 14.74
C ASN A 137 40.62 -36.31 14.66
N SER A 138 40.30 -35.60 15.75
CA SER A 138 40.21 -34.14 15.74
C SER A 138 41.41 -33.49 16.41
N SER A 139 42.04 -32.56 15.71
CA SER A 139 43.11 -31.64 16.13
C SER A 139 42.72 -30.66 17.26
N LYS A 140 41.65 -30.96 18.02
CA LYS A 140 41.12 -30.10 19.08
C LYS A 140 41.96 -30.25 20.34
N LYS A 141 42.50 -29.12 20.82
CA LYS A 141 43.37 -29.05 22.00
C LYS A 141 42.63 -29.10 23.35
N TYR A 142 41.30 -28.94 23.37
CA TYR A 142 40.51 -28.79 24.60
C TYR A 142 39.24 -29.63 24.61
N PHE A 143 38.87 -30.09 25.81
CA PHE A 143 37.65 -30.84 26.10
C PHE A 143 36.53 -29.85 26.44
N ASN A 144 35.48 -29.73 25.62
CA ASN A 144 34.38 -28.82 25.93
C ASN A 144 33.29 -29.57 26.72
N ARG A 145 33.14 -29.25 28.01
CA ARG A 145 32.07 -29.76 28.88
C ARG A 145 30.88 -28.80 28.95
N PHE A 146 30.42 -28.30 27.82
CA PHE A 146 29.22 -27.44 27.86
C PHE A 146 28.06 -28.26 28.41
N HIS A 147 27.32 -27.67 29.36
CA HIS A 147 26.13 -28.29 29.91
C HIS A 147 24.95 -27.93 29.03
N GLU A 148 24.18 -28.93 28.65
CA GLU A 148 23.10 -28.80 27.70
C GLU A 148 21.82 -29.36 28.30
N VAL A 149 20.71 -28.72 27.96
CA VAL A 149 19.37 -29.11 28.41
C VAL A 149 18.51 -29.37 27.19
N ILE A 150 17.77 -30.48 27.22
CA ILE A 150 16.82 -30.86 26.18
C ILE A 150 15.49 -31.24 26.83
N LEU A 151 14.42 -30.63 26.35
CA LEU A 151 13.05 -30.99 26.63
C LEU A 151 12.56 -31.96 25.56
N LYS A 152 12.03 -33.10 25.97
CA LYS A 152 11.28 -34.01 25.09
C LYS A 152 9.79 -33.73 25.25
N VAL A 153 9.14 -33.38 24.16
CA VAL A 153 7.71 -33.04 24.10
C VAL A 153 7.04 -33.96 23.09
N GLU A 154 5.87 -34.50 23.44
CA GLU A 154 5.03 -35.23 22.49
C GLU A 154 4.18 -34.21 21.73
N ASP A 155 4.17 -34.30 20.40
CA ASP A 155 3.45 -33.37 19.51
C ASP A 155 2.84 -34.18 18.36
N THR A 156 1.70 -34.81 18.65
CA THR A 156 1.08 -35.79 17.74
C THR A 156 0.51 -35.18 16.47
N ASP A 157 0.10 -33.91 16.50
CA ASP A 157 -0.50 -33.20 15.37
C ASP A 157 0.42 -32.13 14.76
N LEU A 158 1.64 -31.97 15.29
CA LEU A 158 2.64 -30.98 14.85
C LEU A 158 2.19 -29.51 14.98
N ALA A 159 1.09 -29.25 15.70
CA ALA A 159 0.39 -27.97 15.61
C ALA A 159 1.24 -26.81 16.13
N TRP A 160 1.91 -26.96 17.28
CA TRP A 160 2.71 -25.88 17.85
C TRP A 160 4.06 -25.72 17.14
N ILE A 161 4.61 -26.79 16.57
CA ILE A 161 5.87 -26.75 15.82
C ILE A 161 5.67 -26.03 14.50
N ASP A 162 4.61 -26.36 13.76
CA ASP A 162 4.29 -25.66 12.52
C ASP A 162 3.94 -24.19 12.82
N THR A 163 3.21 -23.90 13.90
CA THR A 163 2.97 -22.51 14.35
C THR A 163 4.26 -21.75 14.67
N LEU A 164 5.21 -22.40 15.38
CA LEU A 164 6.51 -21.80 15.69
C LEU A 164 7.31 -21.54 14.42
N LEU A 165 7.38 -22.50 13.50
CA LEU A 165 8.05 -22.35 12.22
C LEU A 165 7.47 -21.21 11.40
N GLU A 166 6.14 -21.14 11.28
CA GLU A 166 5.45 -20.06 10.58
C GLU A 166 5.79 -18.69 11.17
N LYS A 167 5.81 -18.57 12.50
CA LYS A 167 6.23 -17.33 13.17
C LYS A 167 7.67 -16.96 12.84
N VAL A 168 8.60 -17.90 12.85
CA VAL A 168 10.02 -17.62 12.52
C VAL A 168 10.18 -17.29 11.03
N ILE A 169 9.49 -18.01 10.14
CA ILE A 169 9.56 -17.78 8.68
C ILE A 169 8.92 -16.43 8.32
N SER A 170 7.92 -15.96 9.08
CA SER A 170 7.26 -14.68 8.86
C SER A 170 8.17 -13.45 9.03
N ASP A 171 9.33 -13.61 9.65
CA ASP A 171 10.44 -12.63 9.66
C ASP A 171 11.17 -12.61 8.32
N HIS A 172 10.41 -12.33 7.27
CA HIS A 172 10.79 -12.40 5.86
C HIS A 172 11.95 -11.45 5.46
N GLN A 173 12.31 -10.48 6.31
CA GLN A 173 13.49 -9.65 6.09
C GLN A 173 14.76 -10.40 6.49
N LEU A 174 14.70 -11.21 7.55
CA LEU A 174 15.82 -11.99 8.06
C LEU A 174 15.78 -13.45 7.64
N CYS A 175 14.74 -13.89 6.92
CA CYS A 175 14.54 -15.27 6.50
C CYS A 175 14.46 -15.38 4.96
N ILE A 176 15.25 -16.28 4.39
CA ILE A 176 15.22 -16.60 2.95
C ILE A 176 14.93 -18.09 2.72
N ARG A 177 14.18 -18.40 1.65
CA ARG A 177 13.92 -19.76 1.21
C ARG A 177 14.87 -20.15 0.08
N ILE A 178 15.53 -21.30 0.21
CA ILE A 178 16.31 -21.90 -0.86
C ILE A 178 15.42 -22.87 -1.65
N THR A 179 15.28 -22.59 -2.93
CA THR A 179 14.57 -23.39 -3.93
C THR A 179 15.52 -23.89 -5.02
N ARG A 180 15.04 -24.73 -5.95
CA ARG A 180 15.82 -25.23 -7.09
C ARG A 180 16.23 -24.15 -8.11
N GLU A 181 15.60 -22.98 -8.12
CA GLU A 181 16.00 -21.89 -9.03
C GLU A 181 17.40 -21.34 -8.68
N HIS A 182 17.78 -21.46 -7.41
CA HIS A 182 19.08 -21.02 -6.88
C HIS A 182 20.23 -21.94 -7.29
N ARG A 183 19.99 -22.97 -8.12
CA ARG A 183 21.05 -23.66 -8.87
C ARG A 183 21.71 -22.72 -9.88
N ASN A 184 20.96 -21.72 -10.35
CA ASN A 184 21.53 -20.64 -11.14
C ASN A 184 22.35 -19.72 -10.24
N LEU A 185 23.66 -19.65 -10.50
CA LEU A 185 24.60 -18.85 -9.72
C LEU A 185 24.17 -17.39 -9.60
N ARG A 186 23.67 -16.76 -10.67
CA ARG A 186 23.26 -15.34 -10.63
C ARG A 186 22.05 -15.11 -9.72
N VAL A 187 21.10 -16.03 -9.72
CA VAL A 187 19.92 -15.96 -8.85
C VAL A 187 20.32 -16.17 -7.39
N ALA A 188 21.20 -17.14 -7.11
CA ALA A 188 21.76 -17.35 -5.77
C ALA A 188 22.58 -16.14 -5.29
N GLN A 189 23.38 -15.52 -6.17
CA GLN A 189 24.15 -14.31 -5.84
C GLN A 189 23.24 -13.14 -5.47
N LYS A 190 22.10 -12.98 -6.15
CA LYS A 190 21.11 -11.98 -5.77
C LYS A 190 20.53 -12.30 -4.38
N LEU A 191 20.08 -13.54 -4.17
CA LEU A 191 19.52 -13.98 -2.89
C LEU A 191 20.48 -13.73 -1.71
N VAL A 192 21.75 -14.10 -1.84
CA VAL A 192 22.74 -13.94 -0.75
C VAL A 192 23.06 -12.47 -0.51
N ARG A 193 23.19 -11.65 -1.56
CA ARG A 193 23.39 -10.19 -1.39
C ARG A 193 22.22 -9.55 -0.66
N ASP A 194 21.00 -9.87 -1.06
CA ASP A 194 19.79 -9.36 -0.41
C ASP A 194 19.71 -9.84 1.05
N PHE A 195 20.04 -11.11 1.32
CA PHE A 195 20.08 -11.68 2.67
C PHE A 195 21.10 -10.97 3.58
N VAL A 196 22.31 -10.73 3.10
CA VAL A 196 23.35 -9.98 3.84
C VAL A 196 22.89 -8.55 4.08
N HIS A 197 22.43 -7.86 3.04
CA HIS A 197 21.98 -6.49 3.13
C HIS A 197 20.82 -6.32 4.12
N ASN A 198 19.81 -7.19 4.05
CA ASN A 198 18.64 -7.12 4.90
C ASN A 198 18.93 -7.44 6.38
N SER A 199 20.00 -8.18 6.66
CA SER A 199 20.41 -8.50 8.03
C SER A 199 21.10 -7.34 8.78
N LYS A 200 21.41 -6.23 8.10
CA LYS A 200 22.08 -5.08 8.72
C LYS A 200 21.09 -4.26 9.55
N LEU A 201 21.55 -3.76 10.70
CA LEU A 201 20.78 -2.84 11.55
C LEU A 201 20.33 -1.58 10.78
N GLU A 202 21.19 -1.12 9.85
CA GLU A 202 20.91 0.01 8.97
C GLU A 202 19.59 -0.19 8.20
N ARG A 203 19.39 -1.41 7.69
CA ARG A 203 18.18 -1.79 6.96
C ARG A 203 16.92 -1.72 7.82
N ILE A 204 17.01 -2.22 9.04
CA ILE A 204 15.88 -2.22 9.99
C ILE A 204 15.39 -0.79 10.22
N ILE A 205 16.33 0.14 10.43
CA ILE A 205 16.02 1.56 10.63
C ILE A 205 15.44 2.20 9.36
N GLU A 206 15.97 1.88 8.17
CA GLU A 206 15.42 2.37 6.90
C GLU A 206 13.98 1.88 6.69
N ASN A 207 13.69 0.61 6.97
CA ASN A 207 12.35 0.07 6.84
C ASN A 207 11.38 0.78 7.81
N ILE A 208 11.74 0.92 9.09
CA ILE A 208 10.91 1.65 10.07
C ILE A 208 10.69 3.11 9.64
N THR A 209 11.74 3.79 9.17
CA THR A 209 11.64 5.17 8.67
C THR A 209 10.69 5.25 7.48
N THR A 210 10.76 4.28 6.57
CA THR A 210 9.84 4.17 5.43
C THR A 210 8.40 3.98 5.90
N GLY A 211 8.16 3.12 6.89
CA GLY A 211 6.84 2.95 7.51
C GLY A 211 6.26 4.26 8.05
N ASN A 212 7.08 5.04 8.78
CA ASN A 212 6.70 6.35 9.31
C ASN A 212 6.39 7.37 8.20
N LEU A 213 7.18 7.40 7.12
CA LEU A 213 6.93 8.31 6.00
C LEU A 213 5.64 7.97 5.24
N LEU A 214 5.32 6.69 5.09
CA LEU A 214 4.04 6.27 4.51
C LEU A 214 2.87 6.68 5.41
N GLU A 215 3.01 6.56 6.74
CA GLU A 215 1.99 7.02 7.70
C GLU A 215 1.84 8.55 7.67
N GLU A 216 2.93 9.29 7.57
CA GLU A 216 2.93 10.75 7.42
C GLU A 216 2.25 11.17 6.11
N PHE A 217 2.54 10.47 5.01
CA PHE A 217 1.91 10.69 3.71
C PHE A 217 0.39 10.56 3.80
N LEU A 218 -0.10 9.50 4.46
CA LEU A 218 -1.53 9.28 4.69
C LEU A 218 -2.15 10.35 5.60
N THR A 219 -1.44 10.73 6.67
CA THR A 219 -1.94 11.70 7.66
C THR A 219 -2.07 13.11 7.08
N LYS A 220 -1.14 13.49 6.18
CA LYS A 220 -1.19 14.77 5.47
C LYS A 220 -2.34 14.86 4.45
N LYS A 221 -3.09 13.77 4.21
CA LYS A 221 -4.19 13.70 3.24
C LYS A 221 -3.82 14.29 1.89
N LYS A 222 -2.61 13.97 1.40
CA LYS A 222 -2.16 14.45 0.10
C LYS A 222 -3.11 13.91 -0.97
N ALA A 223 -3.66 14.80 -1.79
CA ALA A 223 -4.38 14.40 -2.98
C ALA A 223 -3.42 13.64 -3.90
N LEU A 224 -3.88 12.53 -4.46
CA LEU A 224 -3.15 11.79 -5.51
C LEU A 224 -3.63 12.16 -6.90
N MET A 225 -4.86 12.67 -7.00
CA MET A 225 -5.47 13.16 -8.21
C MET A 225 -6.15 14.48 -7.93
N GLU A 226 -6.04 15.42 -8.86
CA GLU A 226 -6.71 16.71 -8.78
C GLU A 226 -7.27 17.09 -10.14
N ILE A 227 -8.56 17.43 -10.16
CA ILE A 227 -9.23 17.91 -11.37
C ILE A 227 -9.36 19.43 -11.35
N GLU A 228 -9.21 20.03 -12.52
CA GLU A 228 -9.64 21.39 -12.79
C GLU A 228 -10.82 21.32 -13.76
N LEU A 229 -11.89 22.05 -13.43
CA LEU A 229 -13.06 22.12 -14.30
C LEU A 229 -12.86 23.26 -15.30
N ASN A 230 -13.38 23.08 -16.52
CA ASN A 230 -13.38 24.10 -17.55
C ASN A 230 -14.27 25.29 -17.14
N ASP A 231 -13.87 26.49 -17.58
CA ASP A 231 -14.75 27.65 -17.58
C ASP A 231 -15.82 27.53 -18.65
N THR A 232 -17.08 27.66 -18.24
CA THR A 232 -18.28 27.35 -19.03
C THR A 232 -19.37 28.39 -18.75
N SER A 233 -20.38 28.50 -19.64
CA SER A 233 -21.54 29.38 -19.40
C SER A 233 -22.28 28.95 -18.13
N SER A 234 -22.64 29.93 -17.28
CA SER A 234 -23.45 29.66 -16.09
C SER A 234 -24.84 29.15 -16.48
N ALA A 235 -25.40 29.64 -17.59
CA ALA A 235 -26.67 29.18 -18.13
C ALA A 235 -26.63 27.71 -18.54
N GLU A 236 -25.63 27.30 -19.34
CA GLU A 236 -25.47 25.90 -19.75
C GLU A 236 -25.29 24.96 -18.55
N LEU A 237 -24.46 25.38 -17.58
CA LEU A 237 -24.22 24.61 -16.36
C LEU A 237 -25.52 24.42 -15.54
N CYS A 238 -26.25 25.50 -15.26
CA CYS A 238 -27.49 25.44 -14.48
C CYS A 238 -28.55 24.58 -15.18
N LYS A 239 -28.68 24.71 -16.50
CA LYS A 239 -29.63 23.91 -17.30
C LYS A 239 -29.31 22.42 -17.26
N LEU A 240 -28.04 22.03 -17.43
CA LEU A 240 -27.64 20.61 -17.39
C LEU A 240 -27.83 20.01 -16.00
N VAL A 241 -27.45 20.73 -14.96
CA VAL A 241 -27.66 20.29 -13.57
C VAL A 241 -29.15 20.13 -13.27
N ASN A 242 -29.99 21.09 -13.68
CA ASN A 242 -31.44 20.99 -13.55
C ASN A 242 -32.01 19.79 -14.33
N ALA A 243 -31.60 19.59 -15.58
CA ALA A 243 -32.08 18.48 -16.41
C ALA A 243 -31.77 17.11 -15.79
N ILE A 244 -30.59 16.94 -15.17
CA ILE A 244 -30.22 15.72 -14.41
C ILE A 244 -31.19 15.45 -13.24
N THR A 245 -31.86 16.47 -12.70
CA THR A 245 -32.85 16.29 -11.62
C THR A 245 -34.26 15.97 -12.12
N GLN A 246 -34.67 16.51 -13.27
CA GLN A 246 -36.08 16.50 -13.69
C GLN A 246 -36.41 15.42 -14.73
N GLU A 247 -35.42 14.98 -15.53
CA GLU A 247 -35.68 14.19 -16.73
C GLU A 247 -35.68 12.68 -16.48
N GLN A 248 -36.39 11.93 -17.35
CA GLN A 248 -36.45 10.46 -17.28
C GLN A 248 -35.13 9.77 -17.63
N HIS A 249 -34.21 10.50 -18.28
CA HIS A 249 -32.93 10.00 -18.79
C HIS A 249 -31.74 10.88 -18.35
N PRO A 250 -31.45 10.98 -17.03
CA PRO A 250 -30.38 11.83 -16.50
C PRO A 250 -28.98 11.49 -17.03
N GLU A 251 -28.76 10.25 -17.48
CA GLU A 251 -27.52 9.77 -18.09
C GLU A 251 -27.11 10.57 -19.33
N VAL A 252 -28.06 10.99 -20.16
CA VAL A 252 -27.79 11.77 -21.38
C VAL A 252 -27.23 13.15 -21.03
N TYR A 253 -27.80 13.77 -19.99
CA TYR A 253 -27.37 15.08 -19.51
C TYR A 253 -26.07 15.01 -18.71
N LEU A 254 -25.81 13.89 -18.03
CA LEU A 254 -24.51 13.66 -17.39
C LEU A 254 -23.38 13.61 -18.44
N ILE A 255 -23.59 12.97 -19.59
CA ILE A 255 -22.59 12.93 -20.67
C ILE A 255 -22.27 14.36 -21.13
N GLN A 256 -23.30 15.17 -21.42
CA GLN A 256 -23.13 16.57 -21.81
C GLN A 256 -22.43 17.38 -20.71
N LEU A 257 -22.77 17.15 -19.44
CA LEU A 257 -22.15 17.84 -18.31
C LEU A 257 -20.66 17.47 -18.17
N LYS A 258 -20.29 16.21 -18.40
CA LYS A 258 -18.89 15.76 -18.43
C LYS A 258 -18.13 16.45 -19.55
N GLU A 259 -18.69 16.45 -20.76
CA GLU A 259 -18.09 17.11 -21.94
C GLU A 259 -17.93 18.63 -21.73
N LEU A 260 -18.88 19.26 -21.04
CA LEU A 260 -18.84 20.68 -20.72
C LEU A 260 -17.78 20.99 -19.66
N LEU A 261 -17.78 20.26 -18.54
CA LEU A 261 -16.97 20.59 -17.36
C LEU A 261 -15.56 20.02 -17.35
N LEU A 262 -15.30 18.90 -18.02
CA LEU A 262 -14.04 18.16 -17.87
C LEU A 262 -13.17 18.37 -19.10
N PRO A 263 -11.86 18.66 -18.92
CA PRO A 263 -10.96 18.87 -20.06
C PRO A 263 -10.59 17.57 -20.78
N ASP A 264 -10.74 16.40 -20.14
CA ASP A 264 -10.51 15.08 -20.72
C ASP A 264 -11.45 14.03 -20.10
N THR A 265 -11.64 12.93 -20.83
CA THR A 265 -12.39 11.74 -20.41
C THR A 265 -11.51 10.66 -19.79
N ASP A 266 -10.20 10.70 -20.05
CA ASP A 266 -9.21 9.85 -19.38
C ASP A 266 -8.65 10.57 -18.15
N PHE A 267 -9.05 10.11 -16.97
CA PHE A 267 -8.62 10.70 -15.71
C PHE A 267 -7.17 10.35 -15.32
N SER A 268 -6.48 9.52 -16.10
CA SER A 268 -5.07 9.17 -15.86
C SER A 268 -4.16 10.41 -15.89
N TRP A 269 -4.51 11.44 -16.66
CA TRP A 269 -3.78 12.71 -16.79
C TRP A 269 -3.85 13.61 -15.55
N PHE A 270 -4.80 13.38 -14.66
CA PHE A 270 -5.01 14.19 -13.45
C PHE A 270 -4.25 13.66 -12.24
N LYS A 271 -3.43 12.62 -12.42
CA LYS A 271 -2.52 12.12 -11.38
C LYS A 271 -1.50 13.20 -11.04
N LEU A 272 -1.35 13.48 -9.75
CA LEU A 272 -0.40 14.47 -9.25
C LEU A 272 1.02 13.89 -9.22
N GLU A 273 1.82 14.23 -10.24
CA GLU A 273 3.18 13.70 -10.38
C GLU A 273 4.07 13.99 -9.15
N SER A 274 3.87 15.12 -8.48
CA SER A 274 4.60 15.45 -7.25
C SER A 274 4.33 14.45 -6.12
N ALA A 275 3.07 14.04 -5.92
CA ALA A 275 2.68 13.06 -4.94
C ALA A 275 3.16 11.65 -5.32
N LEU A 276 3.15 11.32 -6.62
CA LEU A 276 3.64 10.03 -7.11
C LEU A 276 5.13 9.88 -7.01
N SER A 277 5.89 10.89 -7.42
CA SER A 277 7.33 10.94 -7.26
C SER A 277 7.73 10.79 -5.79
N GLU A 278 7.00 11.40 -4.86
CA GLU A 278 7.21 11.22 -3.43
C GLU A 278 6.95 9.78 -2.97
N LEU A 279 5.79 9.19 -3.30
CA LEU A 279 5.48 7.79 -2.95
C LEU A 279 6.49 6.81 -3.52
N LYS A 280 6.83 6.95 -4.82
CA LYS A 280 7.86 6.12 -5.49
C LYS A 280 9.20 6.23 -4.78
N ASN A 281 9.61 7.44 -4.38
CA ASN A 281 10.85 7.62 -3.63
C ASN A 281 10.81 6.95 -2.25
N ILE A 282 9.69 7.08 -1.52
CA ILE A 282 9.51 6.42 -0.21
C ILE A 282 9.62 4.89 -0.36
N ILE A 283 8.86 4.28 -1.26
CA ILE A 283 8.84 2.81 -1.40
C ILE A 283 10.09 2.24 -2.07
N SER A 284 10.83 3.04 -2.85
CA SER A 284 12.10 2.62 -3.48
C SER A 284 13.12 2.14 -2.45
N LYS A 285 13.00 2.60 -1.20
CA LYS A 285 13.88 2.23 -0.09
C LYS A 285 13.59 0.83 0.45
N LEU A 286 12.44 0.23 0.18
CA LEU A 286 12.14 -1.15 0.57
C LEU A 286 12.83 -2.14 -0.38
N ALA A 287 13.07 -3.36 0.09
CA ALA A 287 13.67 -4.39 -0.75
C ALA A 287 12.64 -4.82 -1.80
N ASP A 288 13.06 -5.21 -2.99
CA ASP A 288 12.12 -5.56 -4.07
C ASP A 288 11.19 -6.71 -3.68
N ASN A 289 11.66 -7.60 -2.82
CA ASN A 289 10.88 -8.71 -2.30
C ASN A 289 10.06 -8.38 -1.04
N PHE A 290 10.01 -7.11 -0.60
CA PHE A 290 9.17 -6.73 0.52
C PHE A 290 7.69 -6.94 0.14
N PRO A 291 6.91 -7.73 0.91
CA PRO A 291 5.52 -8.03 0.57
C PRO A 291 4.70 -6.75 0.41
N GLY A 292 3.85 -6.69 -0.62
CA GLY A 292 3.03 -5.51 -0.93
C GLY A 292 3.76 -4.37 -1.67
N LYS A 293 5.11 -4.32 -1.68
CA LYS A 293 5.86 -3.31 -2.44
C LYS A 293 5.58 -3.40 -3.94
N ILE A 294 5.70 -4.60 -4.51
CA ILE A 294 5.53 -4.81 -5.96
C ILE A 294 4.13 -4.44 -6.41
N GLU A 295 3.10 -4.83 -5.65
CA GLU A 295 1.70 -4.51 -5.97
C GLU A 295 1.48 -2.99 -6.00
N LEU A 296 1.96 -2.27 -4.98
CA LEU A 296 1.90 -0.82 -4.94
C LEU A 296 2.70 -0.18 -6.07
N GLN A 297 3.92 -0.66 -6.35
CA GLN A 297 4.77 -0.19 -7.44
C GLN A 297 4.05 -0.33 -8.78
N CYS A 298 3.49 -1.51 -9.09
CA CYS A 298 2.74 -1.75 -10.31
C CYS A 298 1.52 -0.82 -10.43
N LYS A 299 0.79 -0.57 -9.34
CA LYS A 299 -0.36 0.35 -9.36
C LYS A 299 0.07 1.81 -9.57
N LEU A 300 1.23 2.22 -9.05
CA LEU A 300 1.80 3.57 -9.25
C LEU A 300 2.38 3.78 -10.66
N ASP A 301 2.81 2.70 -11.31
CA ASP A 301 3.32 2.69 -12.68
C ASP A 301 2.22 2.34 -13.70
N ASP A 302 0.97 2.22 -13.25
CA ASP A 302 -0.18 1.93 -14.10
C ASP A 302 -0.57 3.16 -14.92
N GLU A 303 -0.42 3.06 -16.23
CA GLU A 303 -0.78 4.08 -17.23
C GLU A 303 -2.10 3.74 -17.96
N GLN A 304 -2.86 2.75 -17.49
CA GLN A 304 -4.16 2.46 -18.09
C GLN A 304 -5.10 3.68 -17.96
N PRO A 305 -5.94 3.94 -18.98
CA PRO A 305 -6.94 4.98 -18.92
C PRO A 305 -7.89 4.79 -17.74
N LEU A 306 -8.20 5.89 -17.05
CA LEU A 306 -9.15 5.89 -15.95
C LEU A 306 -10.45 6.54 -16.42
N ILE A 307 -11.50 5.75 -16.61
CA ILE A 307 -12.77 6.22 -17.19
C ILE A 307 -13.90 6.03 -16.19
N LEU A 308 -14.75 7.04 -16.03
CA LEU A 308 -16.03 6.91 -15.32
C LEU A 308 -17.03 6.17 -16.21
N ALA A 309 -17.56 5.04 -15.74
CA ALA A 309 -18.51 4.20 -16.46
C ALA A 309 -19.61 3.65 -15.53
N ASP A 310 -20.78 3.40 -16.11
CA ASP A 310 -21.98 2.75 -15.55
C ASP A 310 -22.23 3.03 -14.05
N GLU A 311 -21.67 2.21 -13.15
CA GLU A 311 -21.88 2.35 -11.72
C GLU A 311 -21.35 3.67 -11.12
N SER A 312 -20.28 4.25 -11.67
CA SER A 312 -19.80 5.56 -11.22
C SER A 312 -20.75 6.68 -11.66
N ASP A 313 -21.41 6.49 -12.79
CA ASP A 313 -22.31 7.48 -13.38
C ASP A 313 -23.59 7.56 -12.58
N ASP A 314 -24.17 6.42 -12.18
CA ASP A 314 -25.32 6.38 -11.28
C ASP A 314 -25.04 7.12 -9.94
N ARG A 315 -23.86 6.88 -9.35
CA ARG A 315 -23.45 7.56 -8.10
C ARG A 315 -23.21 9.04 -8.30
N LEU A 316 -22.70 9.43 -9.47
CA LEU A 316 -22.43 10.82 -9.81
C LEU A 316 -23.73 11.57 -10.09
N ILE A 317 -24.69 10.99 -10.82
CA ILE A 317 -26.06 11.51 -11.00
C ILE A 317 -26.68 11.78 -9.64
N TYR A 318 -26.67 10.79 -8.75
CA TYR A 318 -27.22 10.96 -7.41
C TYR A 318 -26.53 12.07 -6.61
N SER A 319 -25.22 12.23 -6.78
CA SER A 319 -24.46 13.30 -6.12
C SER A 319 -24.80 14.68 -6.70
N ILE A 320 -24.94 14.78 -8.03
CA ILE A 320 -25.33 16.01 -8.72
C ILE A 320 -26.76 16.41 -8.34
N GLN A 321 -27.70 15.46 -8.24
CA GLN A 321 -29.06 15.73 -7.79
C GLN A 321 -29.09 16.33 -6.38
N LYS A 322 -28.21 15.85 -5.49
CA LYS A 322 -28.05 16.46 -4.15
C LYS A 322 -27.47 17.86 -4.21
N VAL A 323 -26.49 18.09 -5.08
CA VAL A 323 -25.93 19.44 -5.29
C VAL A 323 -27.03 20.36 -5.83
N ALA A 324 -27.78 19.94 -6.84
CA ALA A 324 -28.89 20.71 -7.39
C ALA A 324 -29.93 21.08 -6.33
N HIS A 325 -30.34 20.12 -5.48
CA HIS A 325 -31.25 20.38 -4.37
C HIS A 325 -30.69 21.40 -3.37
N ALA A 326 -29.40 21.29 -3.00
CA ALA A 326 -28.76 22.20 -2.05
C ALA A 326 -28.62 23.64 -2.57
N HIS A 327 -28.67 23.82 -3.89
CA HIS A 327 -28.59 25.11 -4.58
C HIS A 327 -29.95 25.56 -5.13
N ASP A 328 -31.07 24.94 -4.74
CA ASP A 328 -32.44 25.24 -5.24
C ASP A 328 -32.58 25.17 -6.78
N LEU A 329 -31.77 24.34 -7.44
CA LEU A 329 -31.71 24.19 -8.90
C LEU A 329 -32.66 23.12 -9.45
N GLU A 330 -33.67 22.70 -8.69
CA GLU A 330 -34.71 21.77 -9.15
C GLU A 330 -35.73 22.44 -10.08
N SER A 331 -35.91 23.76 -9.95
CA SER A 331 -36.72 24.59 -10.84
C SER A 331 -35.94 25.84 -11.25
N LEU A 332 -35.61 25.97 -12.54
CA LEU A 332 -34.85 27.12 -13.04
C LEU A 332 -35.59 28.45 -12.80
N ASP A 333 -36.93 28.44 -12.91
CA ASP A 333 -37.74 29.64 -12.67
C ASP A 333 -37.70 30.08 -11.20
N GLU A 334 -37.79 29.14 -10.26
CA GLU A 334 -37.71 29.43 -8.83
C GLU A 334 -36.30 29.86 -8.43
N TYR A 335 -35.28 29.16 -8.96
CA TYR A 335 -33.87 29.49 -8.76
C TYR A 335 -33.56 30.94 -9.15
N ILE A 336 -33.99 31.35 -10.35
CA ILE A 336 -33.78 32.71 -10.86
C ILE A 336 -34.54 33.74 -10.05
N GLU A 337 -35.78 33.47 -9.65
CA GLU A 337 -36.55 34.42 -8.84
C GLU A 337 -35.90 34.62 -7.46
N ASN A 338 -35.36 33.57 -6.85
CA ASN A 338 -34.61 33.65 -5.60
C ASN A 338 -33.31 34.46 -5.75
N GLN A 339 -32.70 34.48 -6.93
CA GLN A 339 -31.47 35.24 -7.24
C GLN A 339 -31.74 36.63 -7.83
N LYS A 340 -33.00 37.00 -8.07
CA LYS A 340 -33.39 38.21 -8.81
C LYS A 340 -32.69 39.48 -8.33
N ASN A 341 -32.69 39.74 -7.02
CA ASN A 341 -32.08 40.95 -6.46
C ASN A 341 -30.57 40.98 -6.70
N ASN A 342 -29.89 39.82 -6.61
CA ASN A 342 -28.45 39.71 -6.84
C ASN A 342 -28.12 39.94 -8.32
N ILE A 343 -28.90 39.34 -9.23
CA ILE A 343 -28.73 39.51 -10.68
C ILE A 343 -28.91 40.98 -11.07
N ILE A 344 -30.00 41.61 -10.64
CA ILE A 344 -30.29 43.02 -10.95
C ILE A 344 -29.19 43.92 -10.40
N HIS A 345 -28.75 43.69 -9.16
CA HIS A 345 -27.67 44.46 -8.56
C HIS A 345 -26.35 44.30 -9.34
N SER A 346 -26.01 43.08 -9.77
CA SER A 346 -24.82 42.80 -10.58
C SER A 346 -24.83 43.58 -11.90
N ILE A 347 -25.96 43.54 -12.62
CA ILE A 347 -26.13 44.28 -13.89
C ILE A 347 -26.00 45.79 -13.67
N ILE A 348 -26.56 46.34 -12.58
CA ILE A 348 -26.44 47.78 -12.26
C ILE A 348 -24.99 48.16 -11.95
N GLN A 349 -24.25 47.31 -11.24
CA GLN A 349 -22.84 47.56 -10.90
C GLN A 349 -21.91 47.50 -12.12
N SER A 350 -22.20 46.62 -13.07
CA SER A 350 -21.39 46.43 -14.29
C SER A 350 -22.26 46.21 -15.53
N PRO A 351 -22.92 47.26 -16.04
CA PRO A 351 -23.87 47.12 -17.15
C PRO A 351 -23.19 46.80 -18.48
N ASP A 352 -23.65 45.75 -19.15
CA ASP A 352 -23.32 45.44 -20.54
C ASP A 352 -24.38 46.02 -21.48
N TYR A 353 -24.10 47.22 -22.01
CA TYR A 353 -25.01 47.92 -22.92
C TYR A 353 -25.13 47.29 -24.32
N SER A 354 -24.38 46.22 -24.62
CA SER A 354 -24.57 45.47 -25.85
C SER A 354 -25.80 44.55 -25.82
N GLN A 355 -26.34 44.27 -24.63
CA GLN A 355 -27.50 43.40 -24.45
C GLN A 355 -28.81 44.12 -24.83
N ASP A 356 -29.71 43.40 -25.50
CA ASP A 356 -30.99 43.96 -25.97
C ASP A 356 -31.86 44.45 -24.79
N TYR A 357 -31.87 43.72 -23.68
CA TYR A 357 -32.61 44.12 -22.48
C TYR A 357 -32.06 45.39 -21.80
N MET A 358 -30.92 45.93 -22.23
CA MET A 358 -30.37 47.20 -21.75
C MET A 358 -30.77 48.40 -22.62
N TYR A 359 -31.35 48.16 -23.80
CA TYR A 359 -31.73 49.25 -24.72
C TYR A 359 -32.76 50.20 -24.09
N GLY A 360 -32.38 51.47 -23.89
CA GLY A 360 -33.24 52.45 -23.24
C GLY A 360 -33.46 52.23 -21.73
N ALA A 361 -32.68 51.34 -21.09
CA ALA A 361 -32.72 51.09 -19.65
C ALA A 361 -31.85 52.08 -18.84
N ILE A 362 -31.77 53.33 -19.29
CA ILE A 362 -30.98 54.40 -18.68
C ILE A 362 -31.94 55.51 -18.24
N ASP A 363 -31.76 56.01 -17.03
CA ASP A 363 -32.51 57.17 -16.53
C ASP A 363 -31.95 58.50 -17.08
N ASN A 364 -32.55 59.62 -16.67
CA ASN A 364 -32.15 60.95 -17.14
C ASN A 364 -30.74 61.37 -16.64
N ASP A 365 -30.20 60.68 -15.64
CA ASP A 365 -28.90 60.96 -15.03
C ASP A 365 -27.79 60.04 -15.58
N GLY A 366 -28.12 59.15 -16.53
CA GLY A 366 -27.18 58.23 -17.15
C GLY A 366 -26.95 56.93 -16.36
N SER A 367 -27.74 56.65 -15.33
CA SER A 367 -27.67 55.44 -14.53
C SER A 367 -28.67 54.38 -15.02
N VAL A 368 -28.44 53.10 -14.70
CA VAL A 368 -29.36 52.02 -15.06
C VAL A 368 -30.68 52.19 -14.30
N ASN A 369 -31.80 52.19 -15.02
CA ASN A 369 -33.13 52.28 -14.42
C ASN A 369 -33.54 50.93 -13.81
N GLU A 370 -33.41 50.79 -12.50
CA GLU A 370 -33.70 49.57 -11.75
C GLU A 370 -35.17 49.10 -11.87
N GLU A 371 -36.14 50.01 -11.90
CA GLU A 371 -37.56 49.66 -12.04
C GLU A 371 -37.83 49.04 -13.42
N LEU A 372 -37.27 49.64 -14.47
CA LEU A 372 -37.39 49.12 -15.83
C LEU A 372 -36.66 47.78 -15.99
N LEU A 373 -35.49 47.61 -15.37
CA LEU A 373 -34.75 46.35 -15.37
C LEU A 373 -35.52 45.25 -14.61
N ASN A 374 -36.11 45.56 -13.45
CA ASN A 374 -37.02 44.66 -12.73
C ASN A 374 -38.21 44.23 -13.59
N ASN A 375 -38.81 45.16 -14.33
CA ASN A 375 -39.92 44.86 -15.23
C ASN A 375 -39.47 43.95 -16.38
N ARG A 376 -38.31 44.19 -16.99
CA ARG A 376 -37.73 43.36 -18.06
C ARG A 376 -37.31 41.97 -17.58
N PHE A 377 -36.88 41.87 -16.33
CA PHE A 377 -36.54 40.60 -15.68
C PHE A 377 -37.80 39.77 -15.37
N SER A 378 -38.86 40.39 -14.85
CA SER A 378 -40.11 39.70 -14.46
C SER A 378 -41.14 39.58 -15.60
N ALA A 379 -40.93 40.22 -16.74
CA ALA A 379 -41.80 40.10 -17.90
C ALA A 379 -41.89 38.64 -18.37
N LYS A 380 -43.09 38.04 -18.30
CA LYS A 380 -43.32 36.65 -18.70
C LYS A 380 -43.93 36.47 -20.09
N ASP A 381 -44.41 37.50 -20.79
CA ASP A 381 -45.06 37.31 -22.09
C ASP A 381 -44.86 38.42 -23.14
N THR A 382 -44.83 37.94 -24.38
CA THR A 382 -44.64 38.56 -25.70
C THR A 382 -45.56 39.74 -26.03
N GLU A 383 -44.98 40.77 -26.66
CA GLU A 383 -45.75 41.76 -27.43
C GLU A 383 -46.25 41.11 -28.73
N ARG A 384 -47.45 41.49 -29.18
CA ARG A 384 -47.98 41.13 -30.49
C ARG A 384 -47.84 42.32 -31.42
N ASP A 385 -47.28 42.08 -32.59
CA ASP A 385 -47.13 43.10 -33.63
C ASP A 385 -47.67 42.56 -34.95
N GLU A 386 -48.15 43.45 -35.80
CA GLU A 386 -48.85 43.11 -37.04
C GLU A 386 -47.93 43.43 -38.22
N ASP A 387 -47.62 42.43 -39.05
CA ASP A 387 -46.81 42.67 -40.25
C ASP A 387 -47.57 43.50 -41.30
N GLU A 388 -46.86 43.95 -42.33
CA GLU A 388 -47.43 44.77 -43.42
C GLU A 388 -48.57 44.08 -44.19
N ASN A 389 -48.79 42.78 -43.97
CA ASN A 389 -49.85 41.97 -44.58
C ASN A 389 -51.00 41.64 -43.61
N GLY A 390 -50.98 42.17 -42.38
CA GLY A 390 -51.99 41.93 -41.36
C GLY A 390 -51.80 40.66 -40.52
N ASN A 391 -50.63 40.00 -40.59
CA ASN A 391 -50.34 38.82 -39.77
C ASN A 391 -49.76 39.25 -38.42
N PHE A 392 -50.41 38.83 -37.35
CA PHE A 392 -49.88 39.01 -36.00
C PHE A 392 -48.73 38.04 -35.74
N TYR A 393 -47.54 38.56 -35.46
CA TYR A 393 -46.42 37.81 -34.91
C TYR A 393 -46.15 38.27 -33.49
N SER A 394 -45.72 37.32 -32.64
CA SER A 394 -45.40 37.61 -31.24
C SER A 394 -43.89 37.73 -31.10
N TYR A 395 -43.39 38.84 -30.54
CA TYR A 395 -41.97 39.00 -30.22
C TYR A 395 -41.76 39.59 -28.82
N LYS A 396 -40.61 39.30 -28.24
CA LYS A 396 -40.23 39.75 -26.90
C LYS A 396 -39.30 40.95 -27.06
N ARG A 397 -39.82 42.18 -27.06
CA ARG A 397 -38.94 43.35 -27.12
C ARG A 397 -38.28 43.56 -25.74
N TYR A 398 -36.96 43.44 -25.67
CA TYR A 398 -36.13 43.83 -24.52
C TYR A 398 -36.39 43.08 -23.19
N ALA A 399 -37.13 41.97 -23.21
CA ALA A 399 -37.29 41.11 -22.04
C ALA A 399 -36.09 40.17 -21.91
N MET A 400 -35.60 39.96 -20.70
CA MET A 400 -34.49 39.03 -20.48
C MET A 400 -34.96 37.59 -20.74
N SER A 401 -34.23 36.88 -21.58
CA SER A 401 -34.35 35.44 -21.80
C SER A 401 -33.90 34.66 -20.56
N LEU A 402 -34.21 33.37 -20.53
CA LEU A 402 -33.77 32.48 -19.45
C LEU A 402 -32.24 32.39 -19.39
N ASP A 403 -31.58 32.29 -20.54
CA ASP A 403 -30.12 32.21 -20.64
C ASP A 403 -29.45 33.48 -20.13
N GLU A 404 -29.91 34.65 -20.56
CA GLU A 404 -29.39 35.93 -20.07
C GLU A 404 -29.57 36.10 -18.55
N LYS A 405 -30.64 35.55 -17.95
CA LYS A 405 -30.82 35.58 -16.49
C LYS A 405 -29.84 34.65 -15.79
N LEU A 406 -29.67 33.43 -16.30
CA LEU A 406 -28.79 32.42 -15.69
C LEU A 406 -27.31 32.77 -15.83
N ASP A 407 -26.90 33.40 -16.94
CA ASP A 407 -25.51 33.84 -17.15
C ASP A 407 -25.07 34.92 -16.16
N GLN A 408 -26.02 35.62 -15.53
CA GLN A 408 -25.75 36.62 -14.50
C GLN A 408 -25.68 36.03 -13.09
N VAL A 409 -25.94 34.73 -12.92
CA VAL A 409 -25.88 34.07 -11.62
C VAL A 409 -24.43 33.71 -11.29
N ASP A 410 -24.03 34.01 -10.05
CA ASP A 410 -22.75 33.53 -9.50
C ASP A 410 -22.83 32.03 -9.19
N VAL A 411 -22.21 31.22 -10.05
CA VAL A 411 -22.14 29.76 -9.93
C VAL A 411 -20.88 29.26 -9.24
N THR A 412 -20.11 30.13 -8.56
CA THR A 412 -18.85 29.73 -7.91
C THR A 412 -19.05 28.61 -6.89
N ALA A 413 -20.06 28.73 -6.03
CA ALA A 413 -20.36 27.72 -5.02
C ALA A 413 -20.83 26.40 -5.66
N LEU A 414 -21.71 26.48 -6.67
CA LEU A 414 -22.19 25.33 -7.42
C LEU A 414 -21.02 24.56 -8.06
N ARG A 415 -20.11 25.28 -8.72
CA ARG A 415 -18.91 24.68 -9.35
C ARG A 415 -18.01 23.99 -8.34
N LEU A 416 -17.83 24.56 -7.14
CA LEU A 416 -17.04 23.94 -6.08
C LEU A 416 -17.64 22.60 -5.63
N ASP A 417 -18.96 22.56 -5.45
CA ASP A 417 -19.67 21.35 -5.02
C ASP A 417 -19.69 20.28 -6.12
N LEU A 418 -19.85 20.69 -7.38
CA LEU A 418 -19.70 19.80 -8.53
C LEU A 418 -18.27 19.25 -8.63
N LYS A 419 -17.25 20.10 -8.50
CA LYS A 419 -15.83 19.68 -8.46
C LYS A 419 -15.62 18.63 -7.36
N ALA A 420 -16.20 18.83 -6.18
CA ALA A 420 -16.12 17.87 -5.09
C ALA A 420 -16.80 16.53 -5.44
N ALA A 421 -17.99 16.56 -6.06
CA ALA A 421 -18.72 15.37 -6.50
C ALA A 421 -17.91 14.56 -7.54
N PHE A 422 -17.39 15.21 -8.57
CA PHE A 422 -16.53 14.59 -9.58
C PHE A 422 -15.23 14.06 -8.96
N SER A 423 -14.53 14.88 -8.17
CA SER A 423 -13.27 14.50 -7.54
C SER A 423 -13.43 13.23 -6.71
N LYS A 424 -14.53 13.09 -5.99
CA LYS A 424 -14.81 11.91 -5.18
C LYS A 424 -14.89 10.63 -6.01
N GLU A 425 -15.65 10.62 -7.10
CA GLU A 425 -15.78 9.41 -7.93
C GLU A 425 -14.52 9.13 -8.74
N ILE A 426 -13.80 10.16 -9.18
CA ILE A 426 -12.52 10.01 -9.88
C ILE A 426 -11.44 9.41 -8.97
N ASN A 427 -11.33 9.87 -7.71
CA ASN A 427 -10.38 9.31 -6.77
C ASN A 427 -10.64 7.81 -6.48
N LYS A 428 -11.89 7.34 -6.55
CA LYS A 428 -12.21 5.91 -6.40
C LYS A 428 -11.69 5.03 -7.53
N LEU A 429 -11.46 5.58 -8.73
CA LEU A 429 -10.95 4.79 -9.86
C LEU A 429 -9.55 4.23 -9.58
N TRP A 430 -8.76 4.94 -8.77
CA TRP A 430 -7.36 4.57 -8.58
C TRP A 430 -6.73 5.08 -7.27
N ALA A 431 -6.95 6.34 -6.90
CA ALA A 431 -6.30 6.95 -5.73
C ALA A 431 -6.65 6.23 -4.42
N ASP A 432 -7.92 5.87 -4.22
CA ASP A 432 -8.37 5.17 -3.01
C ASP A 432 -7.69 3.80 -2.84
N ASP A 433 -7.54 3.05 -3.94
CA ASP A 433 -6.82 1.78 -3.95
C ASP A 433 -5.34 1.98 -3.62
N VAL A 434 -4.70 2.99 -4.21
CA VAL A 434 -3.29 3.33 -3.91
C VAL A 434 -3.13 3.67 -2.43
N LEU A 435 -4.00 4.52 -1.87
CA LEU A 435 -3.95 4.89 -0.45
C LEU A 435 -4.20 3.68 0.47
N LYS A 436 -5.07 2.76 0.07
CA LYS A 436 -5.30 1.50 0.78
C LYS A 436 -4.05 0.62 0.78
N LEU A 437 -3.37 0.49 -0.36
CA LEU A 437 -2.12 -0.26 -0.48
C LEU A 437 -0.98 0.39 0.33
N VAL A 438 -0.86 1.72 0.29
CA VAL A 438 0.08 2.49 1.13
C VAL A 438 -0.18 2.23 2.61
N GLY A 439 -1.45 2.27 3.05
CA GLY A 439 -1.84 1.97 4.43
C GLY A 439 -1.56 0.52 4.84
N ALA A 440 -1.82 -0.44 3.96
CA ALA A 440 -1.51 -1.84 4.19
C ALA A 440 0.00 -2.07 4.34
N LEU A 441 0.80 -1.48 3.45
CA LEU A 441 2.25 -1.58 3.47
C LEU A 441 2.85 -0.94 4.73
N SER A 442 2.43 0.28 5.09
CA SER A 442 2.84 0.95 6.32
C SER A 442 2.53 0.08 7.54
N LYS A 443 1.29 -0.41 7.67
CA LYS A 443 0.87 -1.30 8.76
C LYS A 443 1.69 -2.58 8.83
N GLN A 444 2.01 -3.18 7.69
CA GLN A 444 2.82 -4.39 7.63
C GLN A 444 4.24 -4.14 8.14
N ILE A 445 4.87 -3.03 7.74
CA ILE A 445 6.20 -2.63 8.23
C ILE A 445 6.16 -2.41 9.74
N MET A 446 5.19 -1.64 10.23
CA MET A 446 5.07 -1.33 11.66
C MET A 446 4.77 -2.58 12.50
N GLN A 447 3.99 -3.52 11.97
CA GLN A 447 3.71 -4.79 12.64
C GLN A 447 4.94 -5.71 12.68
N LEU A 448 5.76 -5.72 11.62
CA LEU A 448 7.00 -6.49 11.57
C LEU A 448 7.97 -6.07 12.68
N TYR A 449 8.13 -4.75 12.88
CA TYR A 449 9.06 -4.17 13.86
C TYR A 449 8.42 -3.74 15.18
N LYS A 450 7.20 -4.23 15.46
CA LYS A 450 6.44 -3.81 16.63
C LYS A 450 7.21 -4.04 17.93
N ARG A 451 7.93 -5.16 18.05
CA ARG A 451 8.68 -5.50 19.26
C ARG A 451 9.84 -4.56 19.51
N GLU A 452 10.56 -4.18 18.45
CA GLU A 452 11.62 -3.18 18.48
C GLU A 452 11.03 -1.82 18.87
N LEU A 453 9.92 -1.41 18.25
CA LEU A 453 9.27 -0.14 18.51
C LEU A 453 8.69 -0.02 19.93
N ASP A 454 8.20 -1.11 20.51
CA ASP A 454 7.72 -1.18 21.91
C ASP A 454 8.87 -1.14 22.93
N SER A 455 10.11 -1.40 22.51
CA SER A 455 11.29 -1.37 23.37
C SER A 455 11.81 0.06 23.56
N LYS A 456 11.68 0.60 24.78
CA LYS A 456 12.17 1.95 25.13
C LYS A 456 13.63 2.19 24.75
N ASP A 457 14.48 1.19 24.91
CA ASP A 457 15.91 1.30 24.58
C ASP A 457 16.12 1.41 23.07
N PHE A 458 15.38 0.60 22.30
CA PHE A 458 15.43 0.68 20.85
C PHE A 458 14.81 1.98 20.33
N SER A 459 13.65 2.43 20.85
CA SER A 459 13.04 3.70 20.43
C SER A 459 13.98 4.88 20.72
N LYS A 460 14.67 4.86 21.88
CA LYS A 460 15.69 5.85 22.21
C LYS A 460 16.86 5.80 21.23
N PHE A 461 17.39 4.61 20.96
CA PHE A 461 18.43 4.42 19.95
C PHE A 461 18.00 4.93 18.58
N PHE A 462 16.84 4.51 18.08
CA PHE A 462 16.26 4.91 16.79
C PHE A 462 16.12 6.44 16.69
N SER A 463 15.59 7.10 17.74
CA SER A 463 15.46 8.56 17.78
C SER A 463 16.81 9.30 17.73
N LEU A 464 17.88 8.69 18.25
CA LEU A 464 19.23 9.26 18.22
C LEU A 464 19.98 8.93 16.92
N ALA A 465 19.62 7.82 16.28
CA ALA A 465 20.24 7.34 15.05
C ALA A 465 19.62 7.97 13.80
N GLY A 466 18.31 8.19 13.79
CA GLY A 466 17.57 8.74 12.65
C GLY A 466 17.55 10.27 12.59
N THR A 467 17.55 10.81 11.38
CA THR A 467 17.28 12.24 11.09
C THR A 467 15.85 12.48 10.59
N GLY A 468 15.00 11.45 10.58
CA GLY A 468 13.69 11.44 9.92
C GLY A 468 13.75 11.23 8.40
N GLN A 469 14.95 11.19 7.80
CA GLN A 469 15.14 10.94 6.36
C GLN A 469 15.76 9.55 6.12
N PRO A 470 15.23 8.73 5.18
CA PRO A 470 15.76 7.40 4.88
C PRO A 470 17.20 7.48 4.38
N GLY A 471 18.06 6.60 4.89
CA GLY A 471 19.49 6.59 4.53
C GLY A 471 20.31 7.76 5.08
N LYS A 472 19.73 8.66 5.90
CA LYS A 472 20.46 9.74 6.57
C LYS A 472 20.55 9.50 8.07
N TRP A 473 21.75 9.15 8.48
CA TRP A 473 22.09 8.83 9.86
C TRP A 473 22.63 10.06 10.57
N SER A 474 22.32 10.13 11.86
CA SER A 474 22.92 11.10 12.76
C SER A 474 24.45 10.98 12.70
N PRO A 475 25.20 12.10 12.56
CA PRO A 475 26.67 12.08 12.52
C PRO A 475 27.31 11.38 13.72
N LYS A 476 26.58 11.24 14.83
CA LYS A 476 27.03 10.51 16.02
C LYS A 476 27.21 9.00 15.80
N TRP A 477 26.65 8.46 14.72
CA TRP A 477 26.63 7.01 14.44
C TRP A 477 27.37 6.62 13.15
N THR A 478 27.80 7.60 12.35
CA THR A 478 28.56 7.37 11.10
C THR A 478 30.06 7.66 11.27
N GLY A 479 30.52 7.81 12.51
CA GLY A 479 31.88 8.25 12.89
C GLY A 479 32.89 7.12 12.99
#